data_AF-A0A928YPJ2-F1
#
_entry.id   AF-A0A928YPJ2-F1
#
_cell.length_a   1.000
_cell.length_b   1.000
_cell.length_c   1.000
_cell.angle_alpha   90.00
_cell.angle_beta   90.00
_cell.angle_gamma   90.00
#
_symmetry.space_group_name_H-M   'P 1'
#
loop_
_entity.id
_entity.type
_entity.pdbx_description
1 polymer ?
#
loop_
_entity_poly.entity_id
_entity_poly.type
_entity_poly.pdbx_seq_one_letter_code
_entity_poly.pdbx_strand_id
1 'polypeptide(L)'
;MKEFILDLFLTIKGIGAASGLIYQDSKIYVISDNSNYLYEYSVENQSLKKELLIADSPGENIKKSEKKDFESISSDGKDLYVFGSGSTAKRNIAVRYSPSSAKTDPVDFSEIFNNLQNTYAVDQYNFNIEGACFADHSILLFNRGNGPQNQNGIFSISTTEDTTSFTQIELPKIQNVASGFTDAVRVEHKIYFLATAEDVASNYLDGEVKGTLIGRMDFETKKIEFTQVISETHKFEGLTVYKEDNEKISFLLCEDSDSDTDESHIYKLTLPK
;
A
#
# COMPACT_ATOMS: atom_id res chain seq x y z
N MET A 1 -24.78 2.53 -4.89
CA MET A 1 -23.80 2.52 -3.78
C MET A 1 -23.98 1.20 -3.07
N LYS A 2 -22.92 0.39 -2.90
CA LYS A 2 -23.07 -0.85 -2.12
C LYS A 2 -23.20 -0.44 -0.65
N GLU A 3 -24.04 -1.12 0.13
CA GLU A 3 -23.99 -0.93 1.59
C GLU A 3 -22.62 -1.40 2.07
N PHE A 4 -21.98 -0.64 2.96
CA PHE A 4 -20.71 -1.02 3.58
C PHE A 4 -20.74 -0.69 5.07
N ILE A 5 -19.88 -1.36 5.83
CA ILE A 5 -19.66 -1.06 7.24
C ILE A 5 -18.17 -0.76 7.41
N LEU A 6 -17.85 0.37 8.02
CA LEU A 6 -16.49 0.77 8.36
C LEU A 6 -16.44 1.04 9.86
N ASP A 7 -15.75 0.16 10.60
CA ASP A 7 -15.60 0.28 12.06
C ASP A 7 -14.12 0.37 12.42
N LEU A 8 -13.78 1.14 13.45
CA LEU A 8 -12.48 1.01 14.10
C LEU A 8 -12.37 -0.42 14.68
N PHE A 9 -11.37 -1.17 14.24
CA PHE A 9 -11.15 -2.55 14.67
C PHE A 9 -10.28 -2.61 15.92
N LEU A 10 -9.14 -1.91 15.90
CA LEU A 10 -8.23 -1.77 17.03
C LEU A 10 -7.27 -0.59 16.84
N THR A 11 -6.59 -0.20 17.92
CA THR A 11 -5.48 0.76 17.90
C THR A 11 -4.21 0.03 18.32
N ILE A 12 -3.13 0.18 17.55
CA ILE A 12 -1.80 -0.37 17.86
C ILE A 12 -0.92 0.80 18.31
N LYS A 13 -0.34 0.71 19.51
CA LYS A 13 0.61 1.72 20.01
C LYS A 13 2.04 1.35 19.60
N GLY A 14 2.88 2.35 19.35
CA GLY A 14 4.27 2.17 18.94
C GLY A 14 4.50 2.14 17.43
N ILE A 15 3.52 2.61 16.65
CA ILE A 15 3.60 2.73 15.18
C ILE A 15 2.94 4.05 14.80
N GLY A 16 3.72 5.01 14.29
CA GLY A 16 3.21 6.21 13.62
C GLY A 16 3.23 6.03 12.10
N ALA A 17 2.37 6.78 11.38
CA ALA A 17 2.31 6.83 9.91
C ALA A 17 2.35 5.44 9.24
N ALA A 18 1.32 4.63 9.47
CA ALA A 18 1.22 3.31 8.88
C ALA A 18 0.83 3.39 7.39
N SER A 19 1.72 2.91 6.52
CA SER A 19 1.67 3.06 5.06
C SER A 19 1.41 1.74 4.32
N GLY A 20 0.98 0.70 5.04
CA GLY A 20 0.67 -0.60 4.45
C GLY A 20 0.55 -1.69 5.50
N LEU A 21 -0.26 -2.71 5.23
CA LEU A 21 -0.44 -3.83 6.16
C LEU A 21 -0.79 -5.16 5.49
N ILE A 22 -0.43 -6.26 6.15
CA ILE A 22 -0.85 -7.62 5.79
C ILE A 22 -1.40 -8.34 7.01
N TYR A 23 -2.57 -8.95 6.88
CA TYR A 23 -3.11 -9.87 7.88
C TYR A 23 -2.80 -11.32 7.47
N GLN A 24 -2.04 -12.02 8.30
CA GLN A 24 -1.68 -13.42 8.07
C GLN A 24 -1.50 -14.13 9.41
N ASP A 25 -2.03 -15.35 9.56
CA ASP A 25 -1.83 -16.21 10.75
C ASP A 25 -2.15 -15.52 12.10
N SER A 26 -3.30 -14.85 12.20
CA SER A 26 -3.74 -14.06 13.37
C SER A 26 -2.81 -12.90 13.76
N LYS A 27 -1.94 -12.47 12.84
CA LYS A 27 -1.03 -11.34 13.02
C LYS A 27 -1.29 -10.27 11.98
N ILE A 28 -1.06 -9.02 12.37
CA ILE A 28 -1.06 -7.88 11.47
C ILE A 28 0.39 -7.43 11.34
N TYR A 29 0.91 -7.52 10.13
CA TYR A 29 2.19 -6.95 9.74
C TYR A 29 1.95 -5.54 9.23
N VAL A 30 2.71 -4.56 9.72
CA VAL A 30 2.55 -3.15 9.37
C VAL A 30 3.90 -2.58 8.98
N ILE A 31 3.91 -1.72 7.96
CA ILE A 31 5.05 -0.89 7.58
C ILE A 31 4.71 0.58 7.83
N SER A 32 5.73 1.40 7.91
CA SER A 32 5.59 2.85 8.05
C SER A 32 6.59 3.54 7.13
N ASP A 33 6.16 4.63 6.50
CA ASP A 33 6.93 5.40 5.55
C ASP A 33 8.25 5.94 6.15
N ASN A 34 8.22 6.28 7.43
CA ASN A 34 9.30 6.92 8.17
C ASN A 34 10.09 5.94 9.06
N SER A 35 9.87 4.64 8.92
CA SER A 35 10.51 3.60 9.73
C SER A 35 11.24 2.58 8.87
N ASN A 36 12.36 2.04 9.40
CA ASN A 36 13.06 0.91 8.77
C ASN A 36 12.66 -0.44 9.37
N TYR A 37 11.55 -0.49 10.12
CA TYR A 37 11.07 -1.70 10.76
C TYR A 37 9.82 -2.26 10.08
N LEU A 38 9.71 -3.58 10.10
CA LEU A 38 8.46 -4.30 9.94
C LEU A 38 7.88 -4.55 11.33
N TYR A 39 6.66 -4.10 11.56
CA TYR A 39 5.95 -4.28 12.82
C TYR A 39 5.08 -5.53 12.73
N GLU A 40 5.19 -6.44 13.72
CA GLU A 40 4.34 -7.62 13.86
C GLU A 40 3.45 -7.45 15.10
N TYR A 41 2.16 -7.28 14.89
CA TYR A 41 1.17 -7.20 15.97
C TYR A 41 0.38 -8.51 16.07
N SER A 42 0.45 -9.17 17.23
CA SER A 42 -0.38 -10.33 17.54
C SER A 42 -1.74 -9.88 18.05
N VAL A 43 -2.82 -10.18 17.31
CA VAL A 43 -4.19 -9.82 17.70
C VAL A 43 -4.62 -10.55 18.98
N GLU A 44 -4.20 -11.81 19.13
CA GLU A 44 -4.54 -12.66 20.28
C GLU A 44 -3.82 -12.20 21.56
N ASN A 45 -2.52 -11.95 21.48
CA ASN A 45 -1.69 -11.59 22.64
C ASN A 45 -1.62 -10.09 22.90
N GLN A 46 -2.13 -9.27 21.98
CA GLN A 46 -2.04 -7.80 22.02
C GLN A 46 -0.60 -7.32 22.22
N SER A 47 0.33 -7.94 21.49
CA SER A 47 1.76 -7.68 21.62
C SER A 47 2.34 -7.22 20.31
N LEU A 48 3.14 -6.16 20.37
CA LEU A 48 3.90 -5.63 19.24
C LEU A 48 5.35 -6.10 19.29
N LYS A 49 5.85 -6.60 18.16
CA LYS A 49 7.27 -6.82 17.89
C LYS A 49 7.68 -6.00 16.67
N LYS A 50 8.96 -5.72 16.54
CA LYS A 50 9.50 -5.08 15.34
C LYS A 50 10.77 -5.77 14.89
N GLU A 51 10.88 -5.97 13.59
CA GLU A 51 12.02 -6.59 12.93
C GLU A 51 12.66 -5.57 11.98
N LEU A 52 13.97 -5.49 11.99
CA LEU A 52 14.67 -4.52 11.15
C LEU A 52 14.69 -5.00 9.70
N LEU A 53 14.14 -4.21 8.77
CA LEU A 53 14.05 -4.57 7.36
C LEU A 53 15.42 -4.59 6.67
N ILE A 54 16.32 -3.68 7.05
CA ILE A 54 17.66 -3.55 6.48
C ILE A 54 18.68 -3.57 7.61
N ALA A 55 19.56 -4.57 7.60
CA ALA A 55 20.66 -4.66 8.57
C ALA A 55 21.45 -3.35 8.66
N ASP A 56 21.85 -2.97 9.87
CA ASP A 56 22.65 -1.77 10.16
C ASP A 56 22.00 -0.43 9.76
N SER A 57 20.68 -0.42 9.49
CA SER A 57 19.91 0.80 9.25
C SER A 57 18.76 1.00 10.25
N PRO A 58 18.98 0.93 11.58
CA PRO A 58 17.91 1.15 12.55
C PRO A 58 17.44 2.60 12.56
N GLY A 59 16.13 2.80 12.70
CA GLY A 59 15.55 4.14 12.85
C GLY A 59 14.03 4.15 12.67
N GLU A 60 13.40 5.04 13.43
CA GLU A 60 11.99 5.44 13.34
C GLU A 60 11.96 6.97 13.25
N ASN A 61 10.89 7.55 12.69
CA ASN A 61 10.82 8.99 12.42
C ASN A 61 12.01 9.49 11.58
N ILE A 62 12.42 8.68 10.60
CA ILE A 62 13.54 8.98 9.71
C ILE A 62 13.18 10.19 8.85
N LYS A 63 14.10 11.14 8.75
CA LYS A 63 13.91 12.37 7.95
C LYS A 63 13.52 12.05 6.51
N LYS A 64 12.62 12.84 5.92
CA LYS A 64 12.09 12.70 4.54
C LYS A 64 13.17 12.49 3.46
N SER A 65 14.36 13.09 3.62
CA SER A 65 15.50 12.96 2.70
C SER A 65 16.33 11.68 2.86
N GLU A 66 16.15 10.97 3.97
CA GLU A 66 16.89 9.76 4.33
C GLU A 66 16.01 8.51 4.34
N LYS A 67 14.68 8.66 4.49
CA LYS A 67 13.75 7.53 4.60
C LYS A 67 13.78 6.64 3.36
N LYS A 68 13.63 5.34 3.60
CA LYS A 68 13.44 4.33 2.56
C LYS A 68 12.05 4.40 1.94
N ASP A 69 11.11 5.05 2.61
CA ASP A 69 9.78 5.34 2.09
C ASP A 69 9.08 4.02 1.76
N PHE A 70 9.02 3.13 2.76
CA PHE A 70 8.30 1.87 2.60
C PHE A 70 6.81 2.18 2.58
N GLU A 71 6.23 2.15 1.38
CA GLU A 71 4.84 2.56 1.09
C GLU A 71 4.01 1.39 0.53
N SER A 72 4.58 0.19 0.46
CA SER A 72 3.87 -0.97 -0.10
C SER A 72 4.35 -2.28 0.49
N ILE A 73 3.41 -3.15 0.81
CA ILE A 73 3.67 -4.50 1.31
C ILE A 73 2.73 -5.50 0.64
N SER A 74 3.24 -6.69 0.31
CA SER A 74 2.45 -7.80 -0.22
C SER A 74 2.93 -9.14 0.35
N SER A 75 2.13 -10.19 0.20
CA SER A 75 2.49 -11.57 0.57
C SER A 75 2.26 -12.51 -0.62
N ASP A 76 3.11 -13.53 -0.77
CA ASP A 76 2.86 -14.69 -1.65
C ASP A 76 2.15 -15.85 -0.91
N GLY A 77 1.69 -15.59 0.32
CA GLY A 77 1.13 -16.58 1.24
C GLY A 77 2.16 -17.23 2.16
N LYS A 78 3.46 -16.98 1.94
CA LYS A 78 4.55 -17.50 2.75
C LYS A 78 5.46 -16.38 3.26
N ASP A 79 6.03 -15.61 2.35
CA ASP A 79 6.93 -14.50 2.63
C ASP A 79 6.24 -13.17 2.36
N LEU A 80 6.70 -12.13 3.05
CA LEU A 80 6.28 -10.76 2.84
C LEU A 80 7.29 -10.04 1.95
N TYR A 81 6.80 -9.12 1.13
CA TYR A 81 7.58 -8.31 0.21
C TYR A 81 7.24 -6.85 0.47
N VAL A 82 8.22 -6.08 0.94
CA VAL A 82 8.08 -4.66 1.25
C VAL A 82 8.83 -3.87 0.19
N PHE A 83 8.23 -2.80 -0.33
CA PHE A 83 8.83 -1.97 -1.37
C PHE A 83 8.95 -0.52 -0.90
N GLY A 84 10.09 0.09 -1.20
CA GLY A 84 10.20 1.53 -1.17
C GLY A 84 9.48 2.15 -2.37
N SER A 85 9.03 3.40 -2.25
CA SER A 85 8.21 4.04 -3.30
C SER A 85 8.91 4.27 -4.64
N GLY A 86 10.24 4.16 -4.70
CA GLY A 86 11.02 4.35 -5.93
C GLY A 86 11.09 5.79 -6.46
N SER A 87 10.49 6.76 -5.77
CA SER A 87 10.47 8.17 -6.16
C SER A 87 11.82 8.88 -6.05
N THR A 88 12.80 8.28 -5.36
CA THR A 88 14.19 8.74 -5.33
C THR A 88 15.15 7.55 -5.25
N ALA A 89 16.42 7.76 -5.57
CA ALA A 89 17.45 6.71 -5.53
C ALA A 89 17.56 5.98 -4.18
N LYS A 90 17.25 6.63 -3.05
CA LYS A 90 17.28 5.99 -1.71
C LYS A 90 16.10 5.05 -1.45
N ARG A 91 15.02 5.20 -2.22
CA ARG A 91 13.73 4.50 -2.13
C ARG A 91 13.63 3.34 -3.14
N ASN A 92 14.66 3.12 -3.95
CA ASN A 92 14.76 2.01 -4.89
C ASN A 92 15.17 0.71 -4.19
N ILE A 93 14.31 0.19 -3.33
CA ILE A 93 14.61 -0.99 -2.52
C ILE A 93 13.37 -1.87 -2.41
N ALA A 94 13.58 -3.19 -2.39
CA ALA A 94 12.60 -4.11 -1.85
C ALA A 94 13.23 -4.97 -0.77
N VAL A 95 12.43 -5.50 0.14
CA VAL A 95 12.86 -6.42 1.18
C VAL A 95 11.92 -7.60 1.20
N ARG A 96 12.47 -8.79 1.02
CA ARG A 96 11.74 -10.02 1.32
C ARG A 96 11.93 -10.34 2.80
N TYR A 97 10.85 -10.58 3.52
CA TYR A 97 10.83 -11.02 4.90
C TYR A 97 10.19 -12.40 5.00
N SER A 98 10.86 -13.35 5.68
CA SER A 98 10.33 -14.68 5.93
C SER A 98 9.84 -14.81 7.39
N PRO A 99 8.52 -14.79 7.65
CA PRO A 99 7.97 -14.91 9.00
C PRO A 99 8.40 -16.20 9.74
N SER A 100 8.64 -17.29 9.01
CA SER A 100 9.04 -18.57 9.60
C SER A 100 10.45 -18.57 10.21
N SER A 101 11.33 -17.67 9.77
CA SER A 101 12.73 -17.61 10.18
C SER A 101 13.15 -16.24 10.69
N ALA A 102 12.26 -15.24 10.66
CA ALA A 102 12.55 -13.84 10.92
C ALA A 102 13.75 -13.31 10.10
N LYS A 103 13.91 -13.82 8.87
CA LYS A 103 15.01 -13.41 7.99
C LYS A 103 14.55 -12.32 7.03
N THR A 104 15.36 -11.27 6.88
CA THR A 104 15.22 -10.24 5.85
C THR A 104 16.26 -10.42 4.74
N ASP A 105 15.85 -10.11 3.52
CA ASP A 105 16.68 -10.15 2.31
C ASP A 105 16.42 -8.89 1.47
N PRO A 106 17.17 -7.79 1.74
CA PRO A 106 17.06 -6.55 0.99
C PRO A 106 17.65 -6.69 -0.42
N VAL A 107 16.93 -6.17 -1.42
CA VAL A 107 17.30 -6.18 -2.83
C VAL A 107 17.28 -4.75 -3.37
N ASP A 108 18.34 -4.37 -4.07
CA ASP A 108 18.38 -3.11 -4.81
C ASP A 108 17.44 -3.20 -6.02
N PHE A 109 16.43 -2.33 -6.06
CA PHE A 109 15.43 -2.28 -7.12
C PHE A 109 15.73 -1.19 -8.16
N SER A 110 16.90 -0.54 -8.09
CA SER A 110 17.24 0.59 -8.96
C SER A 110 17.19 0.24 -10.44
N GLU A 111 17.75 -0.89 -10.85
CA GLU A 111 17.71 -1.31 -12.26
C GLU A 111 16.28 -1.59 -12.73
N ILE A 112 15.50 -2.31 -11.91
CA ILE A 112 14.10 -2.64 -12.20
C ILE A 112 13.28 -1.36 -12.35
N PHE A 113 13.31 -0.47 -11.35
CA PHE A 113 12.54 0.77 -11.37
C PHE A 113 12.98 1.70 -12.51
N ASN A 114 14.28 1.85 -12.76
CA ASN A 114 14.76 2.63 -13.91
C ASN A 114 14.25 2.05 -15.24
N ASN A 115 14.23 0.72 -15.38
CA ASN A 115 13.71 0.06 -16.59
C ASN A 115 12.21 0.31 -16.75
N LEU A 116 11.41 0.22 -15.68
CA LEU A 116 9.98 0.54 -15.72
C LEU A 116 9.74 2.00 -16.11
N GLN A 117 10.43 2.94 -15.46
CA GLN A 117 10.31 4.37 -15.73
C GLN A 117 10.60 4.70 -17.20
N ASN A 118 11.72 4.19 -17.72
CA ASN A 118 12.14 4.43 -19.10
C ASN A 118 11.24 3.75 -20.14
N THR A 119 10.82 2.51 -19.89
CA THR A 119 10.02 1.72 -20.84
C THR A 119 8.62 2.29 -21.00
N TYR A 120 8.02 2.77 -19.91
CA TYR A 120 6.61 3.21 -19.89
C TYR A 120 6.44 4.72 -19.80
N ALA A 121 7.52 5.50 -19.91
CA ALA A 121 7.51 6.96 -19.83
C ALA A 121 6.82 7.49 -18.57
N VAL A 122 7.09 6.85 -17.43
CA VAL A 122 6.72 7.32 -16.09
C VAL A 122 8.00 7.83 -15.46
N ASP A 123 8.32 9.10 -15.65
CA ASP A 123 9.58 9.66 -15.16
C ASP A 123 9.65 9.70 -13.61
N GLN A 124 10.82 10.04 -13.07
CA GLN A 124 11.05 10.11 -11.62
C GLN A 124 10.09 11.04 -10.85
N TYR A 125 9.45 12.01 -11.51
CA TYR A 125 8.47 12.90 -10.85
C TYR A 125 7.06 12.31 -10.82
N ASN A 126 6.84 11.24 -11.60
CA ASN A 126 5.56 10.54 -11.70
C ASN A 126 5.64 9.08 -11.22
N PHE A 127 6.83 8.61 -10.84
CA PHE A 127 7.05 7.26 -10.31
C PHE A 127 6.99 7.27 -8.77
N ASN A 128 5.94 6.68 -8.23
CA ASN A 128 5.69 6.61 -6.80
C ASN A 128 4.82 5.38 -6.49
N ILE A 129 5.44 4.31 -6.03
CA ILE A 129 4.75 3.05 -5.71
C ILE A 129 4.15 3.16 -4.31
N GLU A 130 2.83 3.00 -4.22
CA GLU A 130 2.06 3.02 -2.96
C GLU A 130 1.05 1.87 -2.92
N GLY A 131 1.34 0.77 -3.60
CA GLY A 131 0.59 -0.45 -3.43
C GLY A 131 1.31 -1.60 -4.12
N ALA A 132 1.21 -2.79 -3.55
CA ALA A 132 1.80 -3.98 -4.14
C ALA A 132 0.86 -5.17 -3.99
N CYS A 133 0.76 -5.98 -5.02
CA CYS A 133 0.03 -7.23 -4.97
C CYS A 133 0.81 -8.33 -5.68
N PHE A 134 1.18 -9.36 -4.95
CA PHE A 134 1.70 -10.60 -5.50
C PHE A 134 0.54 -11.38 -6.10
N ALA A 135 0.72 -11.87 -7.32
CA ALA A 135 -0.34 -12.47 -8.09
C ALA A 135 0.22 -13.56 -9.02
N ASP A 136 0.05 -14.81 -8.62
CA ASP A 136 0.56 -16.01 -9.32
C ASP A 136 2.07 -15.93 -9.60
N HIS A 137 2.46 -15.61 -10.83
CA HIS A 137 3.84 -15.46 -11.28
C HIS A 137 4.16 -14.01 -11.64
N SER A 138 3.52 -13.06 -10.97
CA SER A 138 3.72 -11.63 -11.19
C SER A 138 3.64 -10.82 -9.91
N ILE A 139 4.37 -9.71 -9.88
CA ILE A 139 4.22 -8.65 -8.89
C ILE A 139 3.53 -7.49 -9.60
N LEU A 140 2.40 -7.06 -9.06
CA LEU A 140 1.72 -5.83 -9.47
C LEU A 140 2.16 -4.70 -8.55
N LEU A 141 2.66 -3.60 -9.12
CA LEU A 141 3.01 -2.38 -8.38
C LEU A 141 2.08 -1.25 -8.80
N PHE A 142 1.42 -0.62 -7.83
CA PHE A 142 0.43 0.42 -8.03
C PHE A 142 1.11 1.77 -7.91
N ASN A 143 1.22 2.45 -9.04
CA ASN A 143 1.81 3.77 -9.12
C ASN A 143 0.76 4.83 -8.78
N ARG A 144 1.03 5.64 -7.77
CA ARG A 144 0.21 6.79 -7.41
C ARG A 144 0.47 7.95 -8.37
N GLY A 145 -0.59 8.47 -8.95
CA GLY A 145 -0.56 9.62 -9.84
C GLY A 145 -0.49 10.96 -9.10
N ASN A 146 0.45 11.13 -8.16
CA ASN A 146 0.69 12.42 -7.47
C ASN A 146 1.72 13.32 -8.18
N GLY A 147 2.33 12.84 -9.27
CA GLY A 147 3.18 13.63 -10.14
C GLY A 147 2.41 14.57 -11.08
N PRO A 148 3.10 15.49 -11.78
CA PRO A 148 2.48 16.48 -12.66
C PRO A 148 1.62 15.88 -13.80
N GLN A 149 1.92 14.66 -14.23
CA GLN A 149 1.17 13.96 -15.28
C GLN A 149 0.01 13.12 -14.73
N ASN A 150 -0.17 13.04 -13.40
CA ASN A 150 -1.22 12.28 -12.71
C ASN A 150 -1.33 10.81 -13.20
N GLN A 151 -0.19 10.16 -13.41
CA GLN A 151 -0.11 8.80 -13.98
C GLN A 151 -0.45 7.72 -12.94
N ASN A 152 -1.73 7.58 -12.59
CA ASN A 152 -2.20 6.39 -11.90
C ASN A 152 -2.07 5.17 -12.80
N GLY A 153 -1.49 4.08 -12.31
CA GLY A 153 -1.38 2.88 -13.11
C GLY A 153 -0.80 1.69 -12.38
N ILE A 154 -0.76 0.56 -13.09
CA ILE A 154 -0.33 -0.72 -12.56
C ILE A 154 0.81 -1.23 -13.41
N PHE A 155 2.00 -1.31 -12.83
CA PHE A 155 3.10 -2.07 -13.41
C PHE A 155 2.88 -3.55 -13.11
N SER A 156 3.07 -4.41 -14.10
CA SER A 156 3.13 -5.87 -13.90
C SER A 156 4.55 -6.33 -14.19
N ILE A 157 5.16 -7.07 -13.27
CA ILE A 157 6.50 -7.62 -13.40
C ILE A 157 6.38 -9.13 -13.31
N SER A 158 6.77 -9.86 -14.34
CA SER A 158 6.80 -11.33 -14.30
C SER A 158 7.92 -11.81 -13.37
N THR A 159 7.65 -12.83 -12.57
CA THR A 159 8.64 -13.47 -11.68
C THR A 159 9.30 -14.69 -12.32
N THR A 160 8.82 -15.11 -13.48
CA THR A 160 9.32 -16.28 -14.23
C THR A 160 9.90 -15.94 -15.60
N GLU A 161 9.55 -14.78 -16.14
CA GLU A 161 9.97 -14.29 -17.44
C GLU A 161 10.53 -12.87 -17.31
N ASP A 162 11.37 -12.44 -18.25
CA ASP A 162 11.86 -11.06 -18.32
C ASP A 162 10.84 -10.18 -19.07
N THR A 163 9.63 -10.09 -18.53
CA THR A 163 8.52 -9.35 -19.13
C THR A 163 7.89 -8.39 -18.12
N THR A 164 7.60 -7.18 -18.59
CA THR A 164 6.89 -6.16 -17.80
C THR A 164 5.74 -5.58 -18.64
N SER A 165 4.80 -4.93 -17.97
CA SER A 165 3.78 -4.10 -18.62
C SER A 165 3.38 -2.93 -17.72
N PHE A 166 2.75 -1.91 -18.31
CA PHE A 166 2.11 -0.83 -17.56
C PHE A 166 0.70 -0.59 -18.11
N THR A 167 -0.28 -0.54 -17.21
CA THR A 167 -1.66 -0.18 -17.54
C THR A 167 -2.03 1.09 -16.78
N GLN A 168 -2.19 2.20 -17.49
CA GLN A 168 -2.68 3.44 -16.90
C GLN A 168 -4.17 3.30 -16.54
N ILE A 169 -4.55 3.77 -15.35
CA ILE A 169 -5.90 3.66 -14.81
C ILE A 169 -6.44 5.05 -14.52
N GLU A 170 -7.60 5.36 -15.10
CA GLU A 170 -8.34 6.57 -14.73
C GLU A 170 -9.16 6.30 -13.46
N LEU A 171 -8.74 6.92 -12.34
CA LEU A 171 -9.44 6.84 -11.07
C LEU A 171 -10.46 8.00 -10.92
N PRO A 172 -11.62 7.75 -10.29
CA PRO A 172 -12.63 8.78 -10.11
C PRO A 172 -12.19 9.83 -9.09
N LYS A 173 -12.58 11.08 -9.31
CA LYS A 173 -12.31 12.17 -8.39
C LYS A 173 -13.17 12.08 -7.12
N ILE A 174 -12.65 12.55 -5.99
CA ILE A 174 -13.38 12.75 -4.74
C ILE A 174 -13.41 14.25 -4.48
N GLN A 175 -14.60 14.84 -4.31
CA GLN A 175 -14.77 16.30 -4.15
C GLN A 175 -14.05 17.14 -5.23
N ASN A 176 -14.05 16.66 -6.49
CA ASN A 176 -13.32 17.24 -7.64
C ASN A 176 -11.79 17.20 -7.59
N VAL A 177 -11.20 16.56 -6.58
CA VAL A 177 -9.76 16.31 -6.46
C VAL A 177 -9.43 14.94 -7.03
N ALA A 178 -8.32 14.85 -7.78
CA ALA A 178 -7.85 13.59 -8.33
C ALA A 178 -7.46 12.63 -7.21
N SER A 179 -7.92 11.39 -7.28
CA SER A 179 -7.47 10.34 -6.37
C SER A 179 -6.26 9.60 -6.95
N GLY A 180 -5.37 9.12 -6.10
CA GLY A 180 -4.29 8.23 -6.47
C GLY A 180 -4.33 6.92 -5.70
N PHE A 181 -3.80 5.83 -6.28
CA PHE A 181 -3.70 4.55 -5.57
C PHE A 181 -2.93 4.68 -4.27
N THR A 182 -3.38 3.98 -3.23
CA THR A 182 -2.71 3.94 -1.92
C THR A 182 -2.60 2.55 -1.31
N ASP A 183 -3.27 1.53 -1.86
CA ASP A 183 -2.90 0.11 -1.69
C ASP A 183 -3.77 -0.77 -2.61
N ALA A 184 -3.44 -2.06 -2.73
CA ALA A 184 -4.28 -3.05 -3.40
C ALA A 184 -4.06 -4.49 -2.92
N VAL A 185 -5.12 -5.30 -2.98
CA VAL A 185 -5.08 -6.74 -2.68
C VAL A 185 -5.87 -7.54 -3.72
N ARG A 186 -5.32 -8.69 -4.13
CA ARG A 186 -6.02 -9.63 -5.01
C ARG A 186 -6.89 -10.59 -4.21
N VAL A 187 -8.09 -10.83 -4.73
CA VAL A 187 -9.04 -11.82 -4.27
C VAL A 187 -9.54 -12.57 -5.51
N GLU A 188 -9.12 -13.81 -5.69
CA GLU A 188 -9.40 -14.62 -6.87
C GLU A 188 -9.06 -13.88 -8.19
N HIS A 189 -10.05 -13.60 -9.04
CA HIS A 189 -9.89 -12.88 -10.31
C HIS A 189 -10.20 -11.38 -10.19
N LYS A 190 -10.17 -10.83 -8.99
CA LYS A 190 -10.45 -9.42 -8.70
C LYS A 190 -9.29 -8.79 -7.94
N ILE A 191 -9.08 -7.51 -8.20
CA ILE A 191 -8.20 -6.66 -7.41
C ILE A 191 -9.10 -5.66 -6.69
N TYR A 192 -9.06 -5.65 -5.37
CA TYR A 192 -9.57 -4.56 -4.57
C TYR A 192 -8.46 -3.56 -4.34
N PHE A 193 -8.77 -2.27 -4.42
CA PHE A 193 -7.77 -1.21 -4.30
C PHE A 193 -8.31 -0.02 -3.51
N LEU A 194 -7.42 0.67 -2.82
CA LEU A 194 -7.70 1.97 -2.23
C LEU A 194 -7.19 3.07 -3.15
N ALA A 195 -7.92 4.20 -3.13
CA ALA A 195 -7.41 5.43 -3.69
C ALA A 195 -7.82 6.62 -2.84
N THR A 196 -6.88 7.52 -2.58
CA THR A 196 -7.08 8.72 -1.74
C THR A 196 -6.94 9.97 -2.60
N ALA A 197 -7.80 10.95 -2.36
CA ALA A 197 -7.71 12.27 -2.95
C ALA A 197 -7.15 13.27 -1.93
N GLU A 198 -6.04 13.91 -2.29
CA GLU A 198 -5.37 14.93 -1.46
C GLU A 198 -5.24 16.23 -2.24
N ASP A 199 -5.74 17.31 -1.66
CA ASP A 199 -5.68 18.64 -2.26
C ASP A 199 -4.36 19.33 -1.91
N VAL A 200 -3.34 19.07 -2.72
CA VAL A 200 -2.01 19.67 -2.60
C VAL A 200 -1.97 21.18 -2.87
N ALA A 201 -3.05 21.77 -3.40
CA ALA A 201 -3.19 23.21 -3.58
C ALA A 201 -3.73 23.92 -2.32
N SER A 202 -4.16 23.17 -1.31
CA SER A 202 -4.57 23.70 -0.02
C SER A 202 -3.39 24.28 0.77
N ASN A 203 -3.68 25.07 1.81
CA ASN A 203 -2.65 25.67 2.66
C ASN A 203 -1.98 24.68 3.64
N TYR A 204 -2.28 23.39 3.55
CA TYR A 204 -1.71 22.32 4.38
C TYR A 204 -0.40 21.80 3.75
N LEU A 205 0.61 21.50 4.57
CA LEU A 205 1.96 21.18 4.11
C LEU A 205 2.03 19.91 3.23
N ASP A 206 1.16 18.93 3.52
CA ASP A 206 1.10 17.66 2.79
C ASP A 206 -0.23 17.50 2.00
N GLY A 207 -1.03 18.56 1.92
CA GLY A 207 -2.34 18.57 1.25
C GLY A 207 -3.51 18.20 2.17
N GLU A 208 -4.72 18.62 1.82
CA GLU A 208 -5.93 18.30 2.60
C GLU A 208 -6.53 16.99 2.08
N VAL A 209 -6.67 15.99 2.96
CA VAL A 209 -7.37 14.74 2.63
C VAL A 209 -8.84 15.04 2.33
N LYS A 210 -9.28 14.75 1.10
CA LYS A 210 -10.68 14.88 0.66
C LYS A 210 -11.47 13.58 0.77
N GLY A 211 -10.77 12.48 1.08
CA GLY A 211 -11.36 11.18 1.35
C GLY A 211 -10.66 10.04 0.63
N THR A 212 -11.07 8.83 0.97
CA THR A 212 -10.61 7.58 0.38
C THR A 212 -11.78 6.78 -0.17
N LEU A 213 -11.55 6.16 -1.32
CA LEU A 213 -12.46 5.19 -1.92
C LEU A 213 -11.86 3.78 -1.88
N ILE A 214 -12.76 2.79 -1.83
CA ILE A 214 -12.46 1.41 -2.22
C ILE A 214 -12.95 1.21 -3.65
N GLY A 215 -12.15 0.54 -4.47
CA GLY A 215 -12.55 0.08 -5.78
C GLY A 215 -12.33 -1.41 -5.95
N ARG A 216 -12.97 -1.97 -6.97
CA ARG A 216 -12.72 -3.32 -7.46
C ARG A 216 -12.53 -3.27 -8.95
N MET A 217 -11.51 -3.96 -9.45
CA MET A 217 -11.28 -4.17 -10.87
C MET A 217 -11.08 -5.64 -11.18
N ASP A 218 -11.27 -5.98 -12.45
CA ASP A 218 -10.96 -7.29 -12.97
C ASP A 218 -9.43 -7.50 -13.05
N PHE A 219 -8.95 -8.66 -12.60
CA PHE A 219 -7.52 -8.94 -12.50
C PHE A 219 -6.83 -8.96 -13.86
N GLU A 220 -7.46 -9.52 -14.89
CA GLU A 220 -6.84 -9.67 -16.22
C GLU A 220 -6.93 -8.37 -17.02
N THR A 221 -8.13 -7.80 -17.10
CA THR A 221 -8.39 -6.65 -17.97
C THR A 221 -8.07 -5.30 -17.31
N LYS A 222 -7.83 -5.29 -16.00
CA LYS A 222 -7.71 -4.08 -15.16
C LYS A 222 -8.90 -3.12 -15.25
N LYS A 223 -10.03 -3.59 -15.78
CA LYS A 223 -11.25 -2.78 -15.91
C LYS A 223 -11.88 -2.59 -14.53
N ILE A 224 -12.06 -1.34 -14.12
CA ILE A 224 -12.79 -0.99 -12.90
C ILE A 224 -14.24 -1.44 -13.03
N GLU A 225 -14.70 -2.20 -12.04
CA GLU A 225 -16.08 -2.71 -11.95
C GLU A 225 -16.95 -1.85 -11.05
N PHE A 226 -16.38 -1.38 -9.93
CA PHE A 226 -17.03 -0.39 -9.07
C PHE A 226 -16.00 0.40 -8.27
N THR A 227 -16.43 1.57 -7.82
CA THR A 227 -15.73 2.39 -6.82
C THR A 227 -16.74 2.95 -5.83
N GLN A 228 -16.32 3.19 -4.61
CA GLN A 228 -17.15 3.72 -3.55
C GLN A 228 -16.30 4.50 -2.54
N VAL A 229 -16.66 5.76 -2.30
CA VAL A 229 -16.08 6.55 -1.21
C VAL A 229 -16.48 5.90 0.12
N ILE A 230 -15.48 5.56 0.94
CA ILE A 230 -15.66 4.90 2.24
C ILE A 230 -15.34 5.85 3.40
N SER A 231 -14.64 6.94 3.13
CA SER A 231 -14.35 7.99 4.10
C SER A 231 -14.17 9.33 3.38
N GLU A 232 -14.61 10.41 4.02
CA GLU A 232 -14.39 11.79 3.56
C GLU A 232 -13.23 12.47 4.31
N THR A 233 -12.68 11.82 5.34
CA THR A 233 -11.70 12.42 6.27
C THR A 233 -10.46 11.58 6.52
N HIS A 234 -10.55 10.26 6.36
CA HIS A 234 -9.46 9.33 6.63
C HIS A 234 -8.71 9.02 5.34
N LYS A 235 -7.38 9.05 5.41
CA LYS A 235 -6.46 8.59 4.36
C LYS A 235 -6.06 7.16 4.69
N PHE A 236 -6.60 6.20 3.94
CA PHE A 236 -6.21 4.79 4.10
C PHE A 236 -5.11 4.42 3.10
N GLU A 237 -4.04 3.80 3.62
CA GLU A 237 -2.84 3.41 2.87
C GLU A 237 -2.46 1.94 3.06
N GLY A 238 -3.36 1.15 3.63
CA GLY A 238 -3.19 -0.29 3.73
C GLY A 238 -4.51 -1.01 3.51
N LEU A 239 -4.45 -2.14 2.81
CA LEU A 239 -5.60 -2.97 2.47
C LEU A 239 -5.20 -4.44 2.48
N THR A 240 -5.78 -5.20 3.40
CA THR A 240 -5.60 -6.66 3.43
C THR A 240 -6.93 -7.37 3.60
N VAL A 241 -7.04 -8.62 3.11
CA VAL A 241 -8.22 -9.45 3.35
C VAL A 241 -8.22 -9.91 4.81
N TYR A 242 -9.31 -9.66 5.53
CA TYR A 242 -9.50 -10.14 6.89
C TYR A 242 -10.25 -11.47 6.93
N LYS A 243 -11.46 -11.47 6.36
CA LYS A 243 -12.35 -12.64 6.30
C LYS A 243 -13.26 -12.53 5.08
N GLU A 244 -13.58 -13.67 4.51
CA GLU A 244 -14.45 -13.81 3.35
C GLU A 244 -15.40 -14.99 3.56
N ASP A 245 -16.68 -14.78 3.27
CA ASP A 245 -17.69 -15.84 3.20
C ASP A 245 -18.51 -15.72 1.90
N ASN A 246 -19.63 -16.43 1.79
CA ASN A 246 -20.45 -16.43 0.59
C ASN A 246 -21.22 -15.12 0.37
N GLU A 247 -21.45 -14.33 1.42
CA GLU A 247 -22.28 -13.12 1.40
C GLU A 247 -21.45 -11.85 1.41
N LYS A 248 -20.32 -11.86 2.13
CA LYS A 248 -19.50 -10.68 2.38
C LYS A 248 -18.01 -10.97 2.31
N ILE A 249 -17.28 -9.90 2.05
CA ILE A 249 -15.84 -9.82 2.22
C ILE A 249 -15.53 -8.69 3.19
N SER A 250 -14.55 -8.90 4.06
CA SER A 250 -14.07 -7.89 4.99
C SER A 250 -12.56 -7.73 4.88
N PHE A 251 -12.12 -6.49 5.04
CA PHE A 251 -10.75 -6.07 4.94
C PHE A 251 -10.30 -5.37 6.21
N LEU A 252 -9.01 -5.42 6.52
CA LEU A 252 -8.40 -4.48 7.46
C LEU A 252 -7.71 -3.36 6.69
N LEU A 253 -7.86 -2.13 7.18
CA LEU A 253 -7.26 -0.91 6.64
C LEU A 253 -6.39 -0.23 7.69
N CYS A 254 -5.23 0.34 7.31
CA CYS A 254 -4.48 1.25 8.17
C CYS A 254 -4.67 2.68 7.67
N GLU A 255 -4.76 3.58 8.64
CA GLU A 255 -4.88 5.01 8.41
C GLU A 255 -3.51 5.67 8.57
N ASP A 256 -3.14 6.49 7.59
CA ASP A 256 -2.14 7.52 7.78
C ASP A 256 -2.87 8.79 8.24
N SER A 257 -2.65 9.16 9.50
CA SER A 257 -3.39 10.23 10.15
C SER A 257 -2.70 11.60 10.08
N ASP A 258 -1.56 11.70 9.39
CA ASP A 258 -0.67 12.88 9.37
C ASP A 258 -0.39 13.44 10.78
N SER A 259 -0.55 12.62 11.81
CA SER A 259 -0.44 13.02 13.21
C SER A 259 0.89 12.55 13.78
N ASP A 260 1.51 13.38 14.63
CA ASP A 260 2.72 13.01 15.38
C ASP A 260 2.44 11.97 16.49
N THR A 261 1.31 11.26 16.43
CA THR A 261 0.96 10.26 17.44
C THR A 261 1.60 8.92 17.11
N ASP A 262 2.21 8.30 18.11
CA ASP A 262 2.84 6.98 18.01
C ASP A 262 1.78 5.86 18.13
N GLU A 263 0.66 6.01 17.45
CA GLU A 263 -0.46 5.09 17.43
C GLU A 263 -1.00 4.92 16.00
N SER A 264 -1.29 3.68 15.61
CA SER A 264 -1.88 3.33 14.32
C SER A 264 -3.28 2.77 14.50
N HIS A 265 -4.25 3.34 13.78
CA HIS A 265 -5.62 2.87 13.76
C HIS A 265 -5.81 1.84 12.66
N ILE A 266 -6.33 0.68 13.04
CA ILE A 266 -6.74 -0.36 12.10
C ILE A 266 -8.26 -0.36 12.05
N TYR A 267 -8.81 -0.20 10.86
CA TYR A 267 -10.24 -0.24 10.60
C TYR A 267 -10.62 -1.55 9.92
N LYS A 268 -11.86 -1.97 10.11
CA LYS A 268 -12.44 -3.12 9.40
C LYS A 268 -13.52 -2.61 8.45
N LEU A 269 -13.28 -2.78 7.16
CA LEU A 269 -14.25 -2.51 6.10
C LEU A 269 -14.97 -3.82 5.73
N THR A 270 -16.30 -3.82 5.69
CA THR A 270 -17.09 -4.97 5.22
C THR A 270 -17.93 -4.57 4.01
N LEU A 271 -17.83 -5.36 2.94
CA LEU A 271 -18.58 -5.19 1.69
C LEU A 271 -19.42 -6.44 1.38
N PRO A 272 -20.63 -6.29 0.82
CA PRO A 272 -21.38 -7.39 0.24
C PRO A 272 -20.71 -7.82 -1.07
N LYS A 273 -20.66 -9.13 -1.31
CA LYS A 273 -20.12 -9.69 -2.55
C LYS A 273 -20.96 -9.31 -3.77
#